data_AF-A0A376W682-F1
#
_entry.id   AF-A0A376W682-F1
#
_cell.length_a   1.000
_cell.length_b   1.000
_cell.length_c   1.000
_cell.angle_alpha   90.00
_cell.angle_beta   90.00
_cell.angle_gamma   90.00
#
_symmetry.space_group_name_H-M   'P 1'
#
loop_
_entity.id
_entity.type
_entity.pdbx_description
1 polymer ?
#
loop_
_entity_poly.entity_id
_entity_poly.type
_entity_poly.pdbx_seq_one_letter_code
_entity_poly.pdbx_strand_id
1 'polypeptide(L)'
;MPVVWHAMQDVMRKLLAKVERAEAVCSQEAMDDIILASDVVMVARGDLGVEIGDPELVGIQKALIRRARQLNRAVITATQMMESMITNPMPTRAEVMDVANAVLDGTDAVMLSAETAAGQYPSETVAAMARVLPGGGKNPEHQRF
;
A
#
# COMPACT_ATOMS: atom_id res chain seq x y z
N MET A 1 -44.08 -20.36 14.08
CA MET A 1 -42.89 -19.55 14.40
C MET A 1 -41.64 -20.43 14.24
N PRO A 2 -40.93 -20.37 13.09
CA PRO A 2 -39.55 -20.82 13.02
C PRO A 2 -38.59 -19.62 12.88
N VAL A 3 -37.79 -19.43 13.95
CA VAL A 3 -36.34 -19.15 13.94
C VAL A 3 -35.76 -18.54 12.65
N VAL A 4 -35.51 -17.22 12.60
CA VAL A 4 -34.19 -16.61 12.92
C VAL A 4 -33.03 -17.55 12.54
N TRP A 5 -32.47 -17.43 11.33
CA TRP A 5 -31.00 -17.53 11.07
C TRP A 5 -30.55 -17.35 9.61
N HIS A 6 -31.44 -17.17 8.62
CA HIS A 6 -31.04 -16.87 7.23
C HIS A 6 -31.09 -15.37 6.92
N ALA A 7 -30.68 -14.53 7.88
CA ALA A 7 -30.13 -13.24 7.49
C ALA A 7 -28.75 -13.55 6.91
N MET A 8 -28.69 -13.66 5.58
CA MET A 8 -27.45 -13.52 4.81
C MET A 8 -26.65 -12.40 5.47
N GLN A 9 -25.56 -12.77 6.15
CA GLN A 9 -24.53 -11.80 6.44
C GLN A 9 -23.99 -11.41 5.07
N ASP A 10 -24.53 -10.33 4.52
CA ASP A 10 -23.81 -9.53 3.55
C ASP A 10 -22.52 -9.11 4.27
N VAL A 11 -21.48 -9.94 4.12
CA VAL A 11 -20.13 -9.53 4.39
C VAL A 11 -19.92 -8.37 3.42
N MET A 12 -20.09 -7.15 3.91
CA MET A 12 -19.91 -5.93 3.13
C MET A 12 -18.45 -5.91 2.67
N ARG A 13 -18.21 -6.45 1.47
CA ARG A 13 -16.89 -6.51 0.87
C ARG A 13 -16.54 -5.10 0.42
N LYS A 14 -15.41 -4.62 0.90
CA LYS A 14 -14.83 -3.36 0.44
C LYS A 14 -14.14 -3.56 -0.91
N LEU A 15 -14.27 -2.59 -1.80
CA LEU A 15 -13.60 -2.56 -3.08
C LEU A 15 -12.26 -1.84 -2.96
N LEU A 16 -11.21 -2.49 -3.45
CA LEU A 16 -9.88 -1.92 -3.56
C LEU A 16 -9.59 -1.62 -5.03
N ALA A 17 -9.34 -0.35 -5.35
CA ALA A 17 -8.88 0.07 -6.67
C ALA A 17 -7.36 -0.07 -6.76
N LYS A 18 -6.89 -0.94 -7.65
CA LYS A 18 -5.47 -1.07 -7.99
C LYS A 18 -5.11 0.00 -9.02
N VAL A 19 -4.43 1.06 -8.60
CA VAL A 19 -4.02 2.17 -9.47
C VAL A 19 -2.70 1.81 -10.14
N GLU A 20 -2.80 1.37 -11.39
CA GLU A 20 -1.71 0.76 -12.16
C GLU A 20 -1.59 1.27 -13.60
N ARG A 21 -2.46 2.17 -14.03
CA ARG A 21 -2.58 2.65 -15.41
C ARG A 21 -2.30 4.14 -15.50
N ALA A 22 -1.65 4.61 -16.57
CA ALA A 22 -1.38 6.03 -16.78
C ALA A 22 -2.68 6.86 -16.82
N GLU A 23 -3.75 6.30 -17.39
CA GLU A 23 -5.07 6.94 -17.50
C GLU A 23 -5.70 7.23 -16.14
N ALA A 24 -5.36 6.44 -15.11
CA ALA A 24 -5.86 6.65 -13.75
C ALA A 24 -5.23 7.88 -13.07
N VAL A 25 -4.11 8.38 -13.58
CA VAL A 25 -3.30 9.44 -12.96
C VAL A 25 -2.98 10.59 -13.91
N CYS A 26 -3.55 10.58 -15.12
CA CYS A 26 -3.30 11.60 -16.15
C CYS A 26 -3.91 12.97 -15.81
N SER A 27 -4.84 13.02 -14.85
CA SER A 27 -5.45 14.24 -14.33
C SER A 27 -5.98 14.02 -12.91
N GLN A 28 -6.24 15.12 -12.19
CA GLN A 28 -6.87 15.05 -10.86
C GLN A 28 -8.29 14.47 -10.93
N GLU A 29 -9.05 14.78 -11.99
CA GLU A 29 -10.42 14.28 -12.18
C GLU A 29 -10.45 12.76 -12.35
N ALA A 30 -9.58 12.21 -13.21
CA ALA A 30 -9.47 10.76 -13.41
C ALA A 30 -9.05 10.03 -12.12
N MET A 31 -8.13 10.64 -11.36
CA MET A 31 -7.71 10.12 -10.07
C MET A 31 -8.85 10.11 -9.06
N ASP A 32 -9.60 11.22 -8.97
CA ASP A 32 -10.73 11.36 -8.05
C ASP A 32 -11.86 10.39 -8.38
N ASP A 33 -12.14 10.17 -9.65
CA ASP A 33 -13.17 9.23 -10.11
C ASP A 33 -12.93 7.82 -9.56
N ILE A 34 -11.69 7.33 -9.69
CA ILE A 34 -11.29 6.00 -9.20
C ILE A 34 -11.29 5.93 -7.66
N ILE A 35 -10.80 6.98 -6.99
CA ILE A 35 -10.76 7.02 -5.53
C ILE A 35 -12.18 7.05 -4.94
N LEU A 36 -13.08 7.85 -5.52
CA LEU A 36 -14.46 7.96 -5.03
C LEU A 36 -15.26 6.68 -5.28
N ALA A 37 -14.98 5.96 -6.38
CA ALA A 37 -15.59 4.68 -6.73
C ALA A 37 -15.05 3.47 -5.93
N SER A 38 -14.07 3.66 -5.04
CA SER A 38 -13.47 2.59 -4.23
C SER A 38 -13.54 2.87 -2.74
N ASP A 39 -13.38 1.84 -1.91
CA ASP A 39 -13.25 1.96 -0.46
C ASP A 39 -11.78 2.10 -0.03
N VAL A 40 -10.88 1.50 -0.81
CA VAL A 40 -9.44 1.45 -0.59
C VAL A 40 -8.72 1.68 -1.92
N VAL A 41 -7.60 2.38 -1.87
CA VAL A 41 -6.72 2.62 -3.01
C VAL A 41 -5.44 1.82 -2.82
N MET A 42 -4.92 1.20 -3.87
CA MET A 42 -3.59 0.61 -3.87
C MET A 42 -2.73 1.32 -4.92
N VAL A 43 -1.59 1.84 -4.50
CA VAL A 43 -0.54 2.33 -5.39
C VAL A 43 0.26 1.12 -5.87
N ALA A 44 -0.04 0.62 -7.07
CA ALA A 44 0.61 -0.56 -7.65
C ALA A 44 1.84 -0.15 -8.47
N ARG A 45 2.96 0.01 -7.76
CA ARG A 45 4.17 0.65 -8.28
C ARG A 45 4.82 -0.07 -9.46
N GLY A 46 4.84 -1.41 -9.46
CA GLY A 46 5.43 -2.19 -10.53
C GLY A 46 4.77 -1.93 -11.88
N ASP A 47 3.46 -2.07 -11.97
CA ASP A 47 2.69 -1.86 -13.20
C ASP A 47 2.63 -0.36 -13.56
N LEU A 48 2.33 0.50 -12.58
CA LEU A 48 2.23 1.95 -12.82
C LEU A 48 3.56 2.55 -13.28
N GLY A 49 4.68 2.15 -12.67
CA GLY A 49 6.02 2.62 -13.04
C GLY A 49 6.40 2.27 -14.48
N VAL A 50 5.92 1.14 -15.01
CA VAL A 50 6.09 0.79 -16.43
C VAL A 50 5.29 1.75 -17.33
N GLU A 51 4.09 2.15 -16.93
CA GLU A 51 3.20 3.00 -17.73
C GLU A 51 3.64 4.47 -17.76
N ILE A 52 4.15 5.02 -16.64
CA ILE A 52 4.48 6.46 -16.52
C ILE A 52 5.98 6.76 -16.34
N GLY A 53 6.80 5.73 -16.10
CA GLY A 53 8.22 5.85 -15.77
C GLY A 53 8.50 6.04 -14.27
N ASP A 54 9.55 5.38 -13.79
CA ASP A 54 10.01 5.45 -12.39
C ASP A 54 10.22 6.87 -11.83
N PRO A 55 10.74 7.86 -12.60
CA PRO A 55 10.92 9.21 -12.07
C PRO A 55 9.60 9.89 -11.66
N GLU A 56 8.53 9.67 -12.42
CA GLU A 56 7.21 10.27 -12.16
C GLU A 56 6.47 9.55 -11.03
N LEU A 57 6.75 8.26 -10.85
CA LEU A 57 6.08 7.39 -9.88
C LEU A 57 6.16 7.93 -8.44
N VAL A 58 7.29 8.53 -8.04
CA VAL A 58 7.45 9.09 -6.69
C VAL A 58 6.46 10.24 -6.44
N GLY A 59 6.28 11.12 -7.43
CA GLY A 59 5.33 12.22 -7.35
C GLY A 59 3.89 11.73 -7.30
N ILE A 60 3.55 10.77 -8.16
CA ILE A 60 2.21 10.19 -8.25
C ILE A 60 1.82 9.37 -7.02
N GLN A 61 2.72 8.56 -6.45
CA GLN A 61 2.48 7.86 -5.19
C GLN A 61 2.07 8.86 -4.09
N LYS A 62 2.87 9.92 -3.93
CA LYS A 62 2.61 10.96 -2.93
C LYS A 62 1.28 11.67 -3.18
N ALA A 63 0.92 11.94 -4.43
CA ALA A 63 -0.35 12.54 -4.80
C ALA A 63 -1.53 11.61 -4.46
N LEU A 64 -1.45 10.33 -4.85
CA LEU A 64 -2.48 9.32 -4.59
C LEU A 64 -2.72 9.12 -3.09
N ILE A 65 -1.65 8.94 -2.30
CA ILE A 65 -1.76 8.76 -0.85
C ILE A 65 -2.46 9.96 -0.21
N ARG A 66 -2.00 11.19 -0.52
CA ARG A 66 -2.63 12.40 0.01
C ARG A 66 -4.08 12.53 -0.41
N ARG A 67 -4.39 12.27 -1.69
CA ARG A 67 -5.74 12.44 -2.21
C ARG A 67 -6.71 11.41 -1.64
N ALA A 68 -6.30 10.15 -1.55
CA ALA A 68 -7.08 9.09 -0.91
C ALA A 68 -7.46 9.46 0.52
N ARG A 69 -6.51 9.93 1.33
CA ARG A 69 -6.77 10.40 2.69
C ARG A 69 -7.72 11.58 2.74
N GLN A 70 -7.55 12.59 1.88
CA GLN A 70 -8.46 13.74 1.80
C GLN A 70 -9.91 13.33 1.48
N LEU A 71 -10.09 12.24 0.74
CA LEU A 71 -11.39 11.67 0.38
C LEU A 71 -11.85 10.56 1.33
N ASN A 72 -11.21 10.41 2.49
CA ASN A 72 -11.51 9.41 3.50
C ASN A 72 -11.48 7.96 2.94
N ARG A 73 -10.48 7.66 2.11
CA ARG A 73 -10.17 6.32 1.63
C ARG A 73 -8.88 5.84 2.26
N ALA A 74 -8.86 4.57 2.66
CA ALA A 74 -7.61 3.94 3.06
C ALA A 74 -6.71 3.75 1.83
N VAL A 75 -5.40 3.76 2.01
CA VAL A 75 -4.44 3.61 0.92
C VAL A 75 -3.32 2.64 1.28
N ILE A 76 -2.96 1.79 0.32
CA ILE A 76 -1.92 0.77 0.43
C ILE A 76 -0.82 1.06 -0.58
N THR A 77 0.44 1.12 -0.13
CA THR A 77 1.59 1.15 -1.03
C THR A 77 2.06 -0.28 -1.29
N ALA A 78 2.11 -0.69 -2.55
CA ALA A 78 2.36 -2.08 -2.91
C ALA A 78 3.50 -2.24 -3.92
N THR A 79 4.02 -3.47 -3.96
CA THR A 79 5.09 -4.00 -4.84
C THR A 79 6.48 -3.44 -4.55
N GLN A 80 7.49 -4.32 -4.68
CA GLN A 80 8.92 -3.99 -4.57
C GLN A 80 9.31 -3.27 -3.28
N MET A 81 8.61 -3.54 -2.17
CA MET A 81 8.89 -2.88 -0.89
C MET A 81 10.14 -3.48 -0.21
N MET A 82 10.37 -4.79 -0.39
CA MET A 82 11.53 -5.53 0.16
C MET A 82 12.03 -6.60 -0.85
N GLU A 83 12.01 -6.30 -2.14
CA GLU A 83 12.25 -7.25 -3.26
C GLU A 83 13.51 -8.11 -3.07
N SER A 84 14.61 -7.53 -2.58
CA SER A 84 15.87 -8.23 -2.33
C SER A 84 15.71 -9.39 -1.35
N MET A 85 14.71 -9.33 -0.47
CA MET A 85 14.44 -10.35 0.53
C MET A 85 13.79 -11.63 -0.02
N ILE A 86 13.44 -11.66 -1.31
CA ILE A 86 13.08 -12.91 -1.99
C ILE A 86 14.24 -13.91 -1.91
N THR A 87 15.49 -13.43 -2.03
CA THR A 87 16.70 -14.26 -2.08
C THR A 87 17.73 -13.93 -1.00
N ASN A 88 17.57 -12.82 -0.27
CA ASN A 88 18.49 -12.40 0.80
C ASN A 88 17.78 -12.36 2.17
N PRO A 89 18.46 -12.72 3.27
CA PRO A 89 17.85 -12.69 4.60
C PRO A 89 17.67 -11.28 5.18
N MET A 90 18.16 -10.23 4.51
CA MET A 90 18.15 -8.85 4.99
C MET A 90 17.80 -7.89 3.85
N PRO A 91 17.04 -6.82 4.11
CA PRO A 91 16.74 -5.81 3.12
C PRO A 91 17.93 -4.89 2.90
N THR A 92 17.94 -4.24 1.75
CA THR A 92 18.85 -3.15 1.43
C THR A 92 18.47 -1.87 2.20
N ARG A 93 19.42 -0.93 2.29
CA ARG A 93 19.13 0.41 2.85
C ARG A 93 18.09 1.16 2.01
N ALA A 94 18.08 0.95 0.69
CA ALA A 94 17.14 1.61 -0.21
C ALA A 94 15.71 1.16 0.09
N GLU A 95 15.47 -0.14 0.25
CA GLU A 95 14.15 -0.70 0.59
C GLU A 95 13.66 -0.25 1.98
N VAL A 96 14.56 -0.21 2.96
CA VAL A 96 14.24 0.34 4.29
C VAL A 96 13.80 1.81 4.18
N MET A 97 14.52 2.63 3.41
CA MET A 97 14.15 4.03 3.21
C MET A 97 12.86 4.18 2.42
N ASP A 98 12.61 3.31 1.44
CA ASP A 98 11.40 3.31 0.63
C ASP A 98 10.15 3.01 1.49
N VAL A 99 10.19 1.94 2.29
CA VAL A 99 9.12 1.63 3.26
C VAL A 99 8.93 2.77 4.25
N ALA A 100 10.00 3.31 4.82
CA ALA A 100 9.91 4.43 5.76
C ALA A 100 9.27 5.67 5.12
N ASN A 101 9.64 6.01 3.88
CA ASN A 101 9.07 7.15 3.17
C ASN A 101 7.59 6.94 2.83
N ALA A 102 7.17 5.73 2.45
CA ALA A 102 5.76 5.42 2.23
C ALA A 102 4.92 5.62 3.51
N VAL A 103 5.48 5.26 4.67
CA VAL A 103 4.84 5.53 5.98
C VAL A 103 4.79 7.03 6.26
N LEU A 104 5.88 7.77 6.04
CA LEU A 104 5.90 9.22 6.24
C LEU A 104 4.95 9.97 5.31
N ASP A 105 4.71 9.44 4.10
CA ASP A 105 3.70 9.96 3.18
C ASP A 105 2.26 9.74 3.68
N GLY A 106 2.08 8.86 4.67
CA GLY A 106 0.80 8.58 5.31
C GLY A 106 0.07 7.38 4.72
N THR A 107 0.78 6.41 4.14
CA THR A 107 0.12 5.15 3.72
C THR A 107 -0.46 4.40 4.92
N ASP A 108 -1.65 3.82 4.78
CA ASP A 108 -2.28 3.04 5.85
C ASP A 108 -1.65 1.65 5.98
N ALA A 109 -1.14 1.11 4.87
CA ALA A 109 -0.43 -0.16 4.86
C ALA A 109 0.64 -0.23 3.76
N VAL A 110 1.62 -1.08 4.00
CA VAL A 110 2.61 -1.52 3.01
C VAL A 110 2.39 -3.00 2.71
N MET A 111 2.57 -3.39 1.45
CA MET A 111 2.30 -4.76 1.00
C MET A 111 3.57 -5.47 0.55
N LEU A 112 3.71 -6.73 0.97
CA LEU A 112 4.67 -7.70 0.44
C LEU A 112 3.96 -8.60 -0.58
N SER A 113 4.66 -8.95 -1.65
CA SER A 113 4.17 -9.80 -2.74
C SER A 113 5.00 -11.08 -2.80
N ALA A 114 5.93 -11.18 -3.75
CA ALA A 114 6.76 -12.36 -3.96
C ALA A 114 7.63 -12.67 -2.74
N GLU A 115 8.01 -11.66 -1.95
CA GLU A 115 8.82 -11.81 -0.75
C GLU A 115 8.22 -12.80 0.25
N THR A 116 6.89 -12.83 0.37
CA THR A 116 6.17 -13.73 1.30
C THR A 116 5.51 -14.91 0.59
N ALA A 117 5.09 -14.74 -0.67
CA ALA A 117 4.41 -15.79 -1.42
C ALA A 117 5.35 -16.87 -1.95
N ALA A 118 6.58 -16.50 -2.33
CA ALA A 118 7.55 -17.40 -2.98
C ALA A 118 9.00 -17.18 -2.53
N GLY A 119 9.26 -16.22 -1.65
CA GLY A 119 10.60 -15.89 -1.16
C GLY A 119 11.18 -16.92 -0.19
N GLN A 120 12.49 -16.89 -0.02
CA GLN A 120 13.22 -17.80 0.87
C GLN A 120 13.10 -17.42 2.35
N TYR A 121 12.70 -16.18 2.65
CA TYR A 121 12.70 -15.59 4.01
C TYR A 121 11.37 -14.87 4.33
N PRO A 122 10.20 -15.54 4.22
CA PRO A 122 8.90 -14.87 4.31
C PRO A 122 8.63 -14.24 5.69
N SER A 123 8.89 -14.98 6.77
CA SER A 123 8.71 -14.51 8.15
C SER A 123 9.67 -13.37 8.52
N GLU A 124 10.91 -13.48 8.07
CA GLU A 124 11.98 -12.52 8.31
C GLU A 124 11.72 -11.22 7.56
N THR A 125 11.15 -11.31 6.35
CA THR A 125 10.71 -10.15 5.57
C THR A 125 9.61 -9.40 6.31
N VAL A 126 8.57 -10.09 6.79
CA VAL A 126 7.50 -9.47 7.59
C VAL A 126 8.09 -8.82 8.84
N ALA A 127 9.00 -9.51 9.54
CA ALA A 127 9.66 -8.97 10.72
C ALA A 127 10.56 -7.76 10.41
N ALA A 128 11.25 -7.76 9.26
CA ALA A 128 12.07 -6.64 8.81
C ALA A 128 11.21 -5.43 8.48
N MET A 129 10.15 -5.61 7.70
CA MET A 129 9.18 -4.56 7.38
C MET A 129 8.55 -3.98 8.65
N ALA A 130 8.13 -4.82 9.60
CA ALA A 130 7.57 -4.38 10.87
C ALA A 130 8.53 -3.53 11.71
N ARG A 131 9.84 -3.81 11.68
CA ARG A 131 10.86 -2.99 12.37
C ARG A 131 11.04 -1.60 11.77
N VAL A 132 10.72 -1.42 10.49
CA VAL A 132 10.76 -0.10 9.83
C VAL A 132 9.55 0.74 10.22
N LEU A 133 8.41 0.11 10.54
CA LEU A 133 7.19 0.81 10.92
C LEU A 133 7.36 1.50 12.30
N PRO A 134 6.73 2.68 12.51
CA PRO A 134 6.87 3.46 13.74
C PRO A 134 6.49 2.76 15.05
N GLY A 135 5.74 1.65 14.98
CA GLY A 135 5.38 0.81 16.12
C GLY A 135 6.34 -0.35 16.40
N GLY A 136 7.33 -0.60 15.53
CA GLY A 136 8.27 -1.73 15.61
C GLY A 136 9.33 -1.63 16.71
N GLY A 137 9.43 -0.47 17.38
CA GLY A 137 10.33 -0.29 18.51
C GLY A 137 10.53 1.18 18.89
N LYS A 138 10.01 1.56 20.07
CA LYS A 138 10.46 2.70 20.89
C LYS A 138 10.55 4.07 20.19
N ASN A 139 9.43 4.68 19.79
CA ASN A 139 9.38 6.15 19.72
C ASN A 139 7.99 6.71 20.05
N PRO A 140 7.78 7.40 21.20
CA PRO A 140 6.47 7.92 21.62
C PRO A 140 5.89 9.05 20.75
N GLU A 141 6.65 9.62 19.81
CA GLU A 141 6.25 10.85 19.10
C GLU A 141 5.38 10.62 17.86
N HIS A 142 5.15 9.37 17.45
CA HIS A 142 4.37 9.05 16.25
C HIS A 142 2.83 9.10 16.42
N GLN A 143 2.33 9.54 17.59
CA GLN A 143 0.89 9.66 17.85
C GLN A 143 0.25 10.96 17.32
N ARG A 144 0.88 11.68 16.37
CA ARG A 144 0.43 13.03 15.96
C ARG A 144 0.25 13.26 14.44
N PHE A 145 0.10 12.21 13.64
CA PHE A 145 -0.18 12.36 12.19
C PHE A 145 -1.35 11.49 11.72
#